data_AF-A0A0U3N5T7-F1
#
_entry.id   AF-A0A0U3N5T7-F1
#
_cell.length_a   1.000
_cell.length_b   1.000
_cell.length_c   1.000
_cell.angle_alpha   90.00
_cell.angle_beta   90.00
_cell.angle_gamma   90.00
#
_symmetry.space_group_name_H-M   'P 1'
#
loop_
_entity.id
_entity.type
_entity.pdbx_description
1 polymer ?
#
loop_
_entity_poly.entity_id
_entity_poly.type
_entity_poly.pdbx_seq_one_letter_code
_entity_poly.pdbx_strand_id
1 'polypeptide(L)'
;MNELFNHFEGVIGAGTLLQQAVMLLAVSLLRVYAVFLVLPATSDQALQGPVRNGLCICLALFIAWGQPLSLVQDLDMVRLVATLAKEALIGLVLGFAASTVFWVAEGVGVLIDNQAGYNNVQQTNPLSGEQSTPIGNLLAQLAISGFYLLGGMLMLTGLLFDSFHWWPIGSLGPAWSTILEDFVKAQTSRYLELMIKIAAPALLVLMLVDLGFGVLSKTADKLEPNNLAQPVKGAVAIAMLSLLVAVFFDQVRPALSLHTLSREMAQWAQRAQDAQPMDGAAGRERRSTPPAPASAPSAAASSGVGASRVDVAPRDGAVLRDGAAVRDGAAPDPQGAAVRTGER
;
A
#
# COMPACT_ATOMS: atom_id res chain seq x y z
N MET A 1 6.95 -50.94 34.70
CA MET A 1 7.98 -49.88 34.62
C MET A 1 7.92 -49.17 33.27
N ASN A 2 7.93 -49.88 32.13
CA ASN A 2 7.80 -49.28 30.79
C ASN A 2 6.46 -48.54 30.54
N GLU A 3 5.33 -49.05 31.02
CA GLU A 3 4.01 -48.37 30.93
C GLU A 3 4.00 -47.01 31.64
N LEU A 4 4.63 -46.94 32.82
CA LEU A 4 4.75 -45.72 33.61
C LEU A 4 5.66 -44.71 32.91
N PHE A 5 6.77 -45.17 32.32
CA PHE A 5 7.70 -44.33 31.56
C PHE A 5 7.06 -43.77 30.27
N ASN A 6 6.31 -44.60 29.53
CA ASN A 6 5.55 -44.16 28.35
C ASN A 6 4.47 -43.13 28.71
N HIS A 7 3.82 -43.27 29.88
CA HIS A 7 2.85 -42.29 30.36
C HIS A 7 3.53 -40.95 30.72
N PHE A 8 4.72 -40.99 31.34
CA PHE A 8 5.51 -39.79 31.64
C PHE A 8 6.01 -39.09 30.36
N GLU A 9 6.51 -39.84 29.37
CA GLU A 9 6.90 -39.26 28.08
C GLU A 9 5.70 -38.67 27.32
N GLY A 10 4.52 -39.30 27.41
CA GLY A 10 3.27 -38.77 26.85
C GLY A 10 2.83 -37.46 27.49
N VAL A 11 2.97 -37.32 28.82
CA VAL A 11 2.65 -36.09 29.55
C VAL A 11 3.62 -34.95 29.22
N ILE A 12 4.92 -35.24 29.13
CA ILE A 12 5.94 -34.25 28.75
C ILE A 12 5.75 -33.82 27.29
N GLY A 13 5.48 -34.78 26.39
CA GLY A 13 5.14 -34.51 24.99
C GLY A 13 3.90 -33.61 24.87
N ALA A 14 2.82 -33.91 25.58
CA ALA A 14 1.62 -33.08 25.60
C ALA A 14 1.91 -31.64 26.08
N GLY A 15 2.77 -31.46 27.08
CA GLY A 15 3.20 -30.14 27.55
C GLY A 15 3.94 -29.35 26.46
N THR A 16 4.87 -29.97 25.75
CA THR A 16 5.61 -29.31 24.66
C THR A 16 4.72 -28.94 23.47
N LEU A 17 3.75 -29.81 23.12
CA LEU A 17 2.77 -29.53 22.06
C LEU A 17 1.85 -28.37 22.43
N LEU A 18 1.41 -28.32 23.70
CA LEU A 18 0.61 -27.20 24.21
C LEU A 18 1.40 -25.89 24.12
N GLN A 19 2.66 -25.89 24.55
CA GLN A 19 3.53 -24.72 24.47
C GLN A 19 3.70 -24.23 23.03
N GLN A 20 3.97 -25.13 22.08
CA GLN A 20 4.11 -24.79 20.66
C GLN A 20 2.82 -24.23 20.08
N ALA A 21 1.67 -24.81 20.42
CA ALA A 21 0.36 -24.33 19.97
C ALA A 21 0.06 -22.91 20.52
N VAL A 22 0.36 -22.65 21.80
CA VAL A 22 0.18 -21.32 22.41
C VAL A 22 1.10 -20.28 21.76
N MET A 23 2.35 -20.63 21.45
CA MET A 23 3.27 -19.72 20.78
C MET A 23 2.82 -19.41 19.34
N LEU A 24 2.42 -20.42 18.56
CA LEU A 24 1.86 -20.21 17.22
C LEU A 24 0.61 -19.34 17.25
N LEU A 25 -0.27 -19.57 18.23
CA LEU A 25 -1.45 -18.75 18.45
C LEU A 25 -1.08 -17.30 18.75
N ALA A 26 -0.13 -17.06 19.65
CA ALA A 26 0.31 -15.71 20.01
C ALA A 26 0.89 -14.94 18.81
N VAL A 27 1.72 -15.61 18.01
CA VAL A 27 2.34 -15.01 16.81
C VAL A 27 1.28 -14.70 15.75
N SER A 28 0.37 -15.63 15.49
CA SER A 28 -0.72 -15.44 14.52
C SER A 28 -1.70 -14.35 14.97
N LEU A 29 -2.02 -14.34 16.27
CA LEU A 29 -2.90 -13.35 16.89
C LEU A 29 -2.35 -11.93 16.72
N LEU A 30 -1.04 -11.73 16.83
CA LEU A 30 -0.44 -10.41 16.73
C LEU A 30 -0.66 -9.77 15.35
N ARG A 31 -0.51 -10.54 14.26
CA ARG A 31 -0.79 -10.06 12.89
C ARG A 31 -2.27 -9.72 12.71
N VAL A 32 -3.16 -10.63 13.13
CA VAL A 32 -4.62 -10.45 13.04
C VAL A 32 -5.06 -9.22 13.83
N TYR A 33 -4.59 -9.10 15.07
CA TYR A 33 -4.94 -8.01 15.96
C TYR A 33 -4.44 -6.66 15.45
N ALA A 34 -3.22 -6.59 14.91
CA ALA A 34 -2.68 -5.36 14.32
C ALA A 34 -3.52 -4.85 13.13
N VAL A 35 -4.04 -5.74 12.28
CA VAL A 35 -4.95 -5.36 11.18
C VAL A 35 -6.25 -4.76 11.74
N PHE A 36 -6.87 -5.44 12.70
CA PHE A 36 -8.15 -5.01 13.30
C PHE A 36 -8.01 -3.75 14.17
N LEU A 37 -6.81 -3.46 14.68
CA LEU A 37 -6.54 -2.25 15.45
C LEU A 37 -6.52 -1.01 14.56
N VAL A 38 -5.94 -1.13 13.36
CA VAL A 38 -5.76 0.02 12.44
C VAL A 38 -7.00 0.26 11.58
N LEU A 39 -7.83 -0.76 11.36
CA LEU A 39 -9.00 -0.69 10.50
C LEU A 39 -10.16 0.10 11.13
N PRO A 40 -10.62 1.23 10.55
CA PRO A 40 -11.72 2.03 11.11
C PRO A 40 -13.04 1.26 11.20
N ALA A 41 -13.28 0.30 10.31
CA ALA A 41 -14.47 -0.55 10.33
C ALA A 41 -14.57 -1.44 11.57
N THR A 42 -13.47 -1.67 12.29
CA THR A 42 -13.40 -2.43 13.55
C THR A 42 -13.05 -1.54 14.76
N SER A 43 -13.19 -0.22 14.61
CA SER A 43 -13.08 0.73 15.71
C SER A 43 -14.13 0.47 16.79
N ASP A 44 -13.90 0.99 18.00
CA ASP A 44 -14.82 0.81 19.14
C ASP A 44 -16.23 1.37 18.89
N GLN A 45 -16.38 2.29 17.93
CA GLN A 45 -17.68 2.81 17.50
C GLN A 45 -18.48 1.79 16.68
N ALA A 46 -17.80 0.91 15.94
CA ALA A 46 -18.43 -0.10 15.09
C ALA A 46 -18.54 -1.46 15.81
N LEU A 47 -17.46 -1.89 16.50
CA LEU A 47 -17.38 -3.17 17.18
C LEU A 47 -16.93 -2.98 18.63
N GLN A 48 -17.72 -3.43 19.60
CA GLN A 48 -17.34 -3.33 21.01
C GLN A 48 -16.07 -4.15 21.29
N GLY A 49 -15.17 -3.60 22.12
CA GLY A 49 -13.87 -4.19 22.43
C GLY A 49 -13.87 -5.69 22.75
N PRO A 50 -14.77 -6.22 23.59
CA PRO A 50 -14.83 -7.65 23.88
C PRO A 50 -15.16 -8.52 22.65
N VAL A 51 -16.07 -8.05 21.79
CA VAL A 51 -16.46 -8.75 20.56
C VAL A 51 -15.31 -8.75 19.57
N ARG A 52 -14.60 -7.61 19.44
CA ARG A 52 -13.40 -7.51 18.60
C ARG A 52 -12.32 -8.48 19.03
N ASN A 53 -12.02 -8.50 20.33
CA ASN A 53 -10.99 -9.39 20.86
C ASN A 53 -11.36 -10.86 20.67
N GLY A 54 -12.62 -11.24 20.90
CA GLY A 54 -13.13 -12.58 20.63
C GLY A 54 -12.97 -12.97 19.15
N LEU A 55 -13.33 -12.08 18.23
CA LEU A 55 -13.18 -12.32 16.79
C LEU A 55 -11.71 -12.51 16.38
N CYS A 56 -10.81 -11.67 16.87
CA CYS A 56 -9.37 -11.81 16.63
C CYS A 56 -8.83 -13.16 17.12
N ILE A 57 -9.23 -13.60 18.32
CA ILE A 57 -8.81 -14.88 18.89
C ILE A 57 -9.38 -16.04 18.06
N CYS A 58 -10.65 -15.99 17.66
CA CYS A 58 -11.26 -17.02 16.82
C CYS A 58 -10.54 -17.16 15.46
N LEU A 59 -10.24 -16.04 14.79
CA LEU A 59 -9.53 -16.04 13.52
C LEU A 59 -8.09 -16.55 13.68
N ALA A 60 -7.39 -16.06 14.71
CA ALA A 60 -6.03 -16.50 15.00
C ALA A 60 -5.96 -17.99 15.31
N LEU A 61 -6.96 -18.55 15.99
CA LEU A 61 -7.05 -19.98 16.28
C LEU A 61 -7.19 -20.81 15.01
N PHE A 62 -8.05 -20.37 14.07
CA PHE A 62 -8.18 -21.03 12.76
C PHE A 62 -6.88 -21.02 11.96
N ILE A 63 -6.18 -19.89 11.96
CA ILE A 63 -4.89 -19.76 11.27
C ILE A 63 -3.84 -20.66 11.94
N ALA A 64 -3.72 -20.60 13.27
CA ALA A 64 -2.74 -21.38 14.02
C ALA A 64 -2.95 -22.89 13.84
N TRP A 65 -4.19 -23.35 13.71
CA TRP A 65 -4.51 -24.76 13.46
C TRP A 65 -4.04 -25.24 12.07
N GLY A 66 -3.98 -24.34 11.08
CA GLY A 66 -3.50 -24.64 9.73
C GLY A 66 -1.97 -24.60 9.57
N GLN A 67 -1.21 -24.18 10.59
CA GLN A 67 0.25 -24.03 10.50
C GLN A 67 0.99 -25.22 11.11
N PRO A 68 2.11 -25.69 10.51
CA PRO A 68 2.89 -26.79 11.08
C PRO A 68 3.58 -26.37 12.39
N LEU A 69 3.43 -27.17 13.45
CA LEU A 69 4.02 -26.91 14.78
C LEU A 69 5.55 -26.81 14.77
N SER A 70 6.21 -27.42 13.78
CA SER A 70 7.66 -27.35 13.59
C SER A 70 8.19 -25.93 13.34
N LEU A 71 7.33 -24.98 12.94
CA LEU A 71 7.72 -23.57 12.71
C LEU A 71 8.23 -22.87 13.98
N VAL A 72 7.80 -23.32 15.15
CA VAL A 72 8.09 -22.67 16.45
C VAL A 72 9.00 -23.52 17.33
N GLN A 73 9.35 -24.71 16.86
CA GLN A 73 10.16 -25.68 17.61
C GLN A 73 11.61 -25.20 17.85
N ASP A 74 12.18 -24.45 16.91
CA ASP A 74 13.58 -23.96 16.95
C ASP A 74 13.70 -22.44 17.17
N LEU A 75 12.64 -21.78 17.68
CA LEU A 75 12.69 -20.35 17.95
C LEU A 75 13.43 -20.06 19.26
N ASP A 76 14.68 -19.63 19.14
CA ASP A 76 15.41 -18.97 20.22
C ASP A 76 14.72 -17.66 20.63
N MET A 77 14.96 -17.17 21.85
CA MET A 77 14.27 -16.02 22.44
C MET A 77 14.40 -14.76 21.56
N VAL A 78 15.58 -14.56 20.96
CA VAL A 78 15.85 -13.45 20.03
C VAL A 78 15.02 -13.60 18.74
N ARG A 79 14.92 -14.82 18.20
CA ARG A 79 14.13 -15.10 16.99
C ARG A 79 12.64 -14.98 17.25
N LEU A 80 12.17 -15.34 18.44
CA LEU A 80 10.78 -15.17 18.84
C LEU A 80 10.39 -13.69 18.86
N VAL A 81 11.19 -12.84 19.51
CA VAL A 81 10.94 -11.39 19.56
C VAL A 81 10.99 -10.78 18.15
N ALA A 82 11.98 -11.16 17.34
CA ALA A 82 12.08 -10.70 15.96
C ALA A 82 10.85 -11.13 15.12
N THR A 83 10.36 -12.35 15.32
CA THR A 83 9.16 -12.86 14.65
C THR A 83 7.92 -12.08 15.09
N LEU A 84 7.74 -11.83 16.38
CA LEU A 84 6.62 -11.02 16.87
C LEU A 84 6.64 -9.60 16.29
N ALA A 85 7.80 -8.94 16.29
CA ALA A 85 7.94 -7.60 15.71
C ALA A 85 7.60 -7.59 14.21
N LYS A 86 8.08 -8.59 13.47
CA LYS A 86 7.78 -8.80 12.04
C LYS A 86 6.28 -8.94 11.79
N GLU A 87 5.62 -9.79 12.56
CA GLU A 87 4.19 -10.10 12.41
C GLU A 87 3.30 -8.90 12.75
N ALA A 88 3.66 -8.13 13.78
CA ALA A 88 3.03 -6.84 14.08
C ALA A 88 3.19 -5.85 12.93
N LEU A 89 4.39 -5.75 12.35
CA LEU A 89 4.67 -4.83 11.24
C LEU A 89 3.86 -5.20 9.98
N ILE A 90 3.80 -6.49 9.63
CA ILE A 90 3.00 -6.97 8.50
C ILE A 90 1.51 -6.67 8.73
N GLY A 91 1.01 -6.93 9.93
CA GLY A 91 -0.36 -6.63 10.29
C GLY A 91 -0.67 -5.13 10.22
N LEU A 92 0.28 -4.28 10.64
CA LEU A 92 0.15 -2.83 10.55
C LEU A 92 0.08 -2.35 9.09
N VAL A 93 0.97 -2.86 8.22
CA VAL A 93 1.00 -2.53 6.79
C VAL A 93 -0.30 -2.94 6.09
N LEU A 94 -0.79 -4.16 6.36
CA LEU A 94 -2.06 -4.66 5.83
C LEU A 94 -3.25 -3.85 6.34
N GLY A 95 -3.27 -3.55 7.63
CA GLY A 95 -4.28 -2.69 8.25
C GLY A 95 -4.30 -1.32 7.59
N PHE A 96 -3.14 -0.66 7.48
CA PHE A 96 -3.02 0.66 6.88
C PHE A 96 -3.47 0.69 5.41
N ALA A 97 -3.10 -0.33 4.63
CA ALA A 97 -3.54 -0.47 3.25
C ALA A 97 -5.07 -0.57 3.17
N ALA A 98 -5.70 -1.39 4.01
CA ALA A 98 -7.15 -1.57 4.05
C ALA A 98 -7.88 -0.33 4.59
N SER A 99 -7.28 0.38 5.56
CA SER A 99 -7.84 1.58 6.19
C SER A 99 -7.93 2.79 5.26
N THR A 100 -7.11 2.81 4.20
CA THR A 100 -6.95 3.98 3.34
C THR A 100 -8.27 4.43 2.70
N VAL A 101 -9.16 3.51 2.33
CA VAL A 101 -10.46 3.86 1.73
C VAL A 101 -11.33 4.66 2.71
N PHE A 102 -11.32 4.27 4.00
CA PHE A 102 -12.12 4.95 5.04
C PHE A 102 -11.55 6.33 5.34
N TRP A 103 -10.22 6.45 5.46
CA TRP A 103 -9.58 7.74 5.70
C TRP A 103 -9.72 8.68 4.52
N VAL A 104 -9.71 8.18 3.28
CA VAL A 104 -10.00 9.02 2.10
C VAL A 104 -11.43 9.56 2.19
N ALA A 105 -12.41 8.72 2.54
CA ALA A 105 -13.80 9.16 2.70
C ALA A 105 -13.94 10.24 3.77
N GLU A 106 -13.38 9.99 4.95
CA GLU A 106 -13.36 10.95 6.07
C GLU A 106 -12.65 12.25 5.67
N GLY A 107 -11.44 12.13 5.12
CA GLY A 107 -10.61 13.27 4.71
C GLY A 107 -11.27 14.15 3.66
N VAL A 108 -11.95 13.56 2.67
CA VAL A 108 -12.76 14.31 1.70
C VAL A 108 -13.83 15.13 2.40
N GLY A 109 -14.57 14.53 3.34
CA GLY A 109 -15.59 15.23 4.10
C GLY A 109 -15.00 16.36 4.96
N VAL A 110 -13.85 16.14 5.60
CA VAL A 110 -13.12 17.17 6.36
C VAL A 110 -12.71 18.35 5.47
N LEU A 111 -12.23 18.10 4.24
CA LEU A 111 -11.90 19.20 3.30
C LEU A 111 -13.13 20.02 2.92
N ILE A 112 -14.26 19.35 2.67
CA ILE A 112 -15.53 20.02 2.35
C ILE A 112 -16.03 20.82 3.56
N ASP A 113 -15.97 20.24 4.76
CA ASP A 113 -16.36 20.90 6.01
C ASP A 113 -15.53 22.17 6.27
N ASN A 114 -14.21 22.08 6.02
CA ASN A 114 -13.29 23.21 6.13
C ASN A 114 -13.64 24.32 5.13
N GLN A 115 -13.92 23.98 3.87
CA GLN A 115 -14.25 24.97 2.84
C GLN A 115 -15.66 25.58 3.04
N ALA A 116 -16.62 24.80 3.52
CA ALA A 116 -17.97 25.25 3.84
C ALA A 116 -18.01 26.15 5.08
N GLY A 117 -16.96 26.12 5.91
CA GLY A 117 -16.84 26.95 7.11
C GLY A 117 -17.52 26.36 8.34
N TYR A 118 -17.90 25.08 8.33
CA TYR A 118 -18.41 24.37 9.51
C TYR A 118 -17.35 24.31 10.63
N ASN A 119 -16.08 24.41 10.26
CA ASN A 119 -14.95 24.41 11.18
C ASN A 119 -14.55 25.80 11.73
N ASN A 120 -15.42 26.81 11.65
CA ASN A 120 -15.11 28.18 12.12
C ASN A 120 -14.84 28.26 13.64
N VAL A 121 -15.42 27.35 14.43
CA VAL A 121 -15.22 27.31 15.89
C VAL A 121 -13.75 27.04 16.24
N GLN A 122 -13.05 26.19 15.49
CA GLN A 122 -11.60 25.96 15.67
C GLN A 122 -10.74 27.17 15.28
N GLN A 123 -11.16 27.96 14.28
CA GLN A 123 -10.47 29.20 13.92
C GLN A 123 -10.59 30.25 15.03
N THR A 124 -11.68 30.20 15.78
CA THR A 124 -11.96 31.13 16.88
C THR A 124 -11.33 30.66 18.20
N ASN A 125 -11.28 29.34 18.45
CA ASN A 125 -10.65 28.76 19.63
C ASN A 125 -9.90 27.45 19.28
N PRO A 126 -8.60 27.52 18.95
CA PRO A 126 -7.78 26.34 18.66
C PRO A 126 -7.48 25.48 19.92
N LEU A 127 -7.80 25.97 21.13
CA LEU A 127 -7.64 25.22 22.38
C LEU A 127 -8.88 24.37 22.71
N SER A 128 -10.03 24.63 22.08
CA SER A 128 -11.16 23.70 22.16
C SER A 128 -10.91 22.57 21.15
N GLY A 129 -10.52 21.39 21.63
CA GLY A 129 -10.33 20.20 20.80
C GLY A 129 -11.61 19.66 20.13
N GLU A 130 -12.72 20.40 20.19
CA GLU A 130 -13.96 20.07 19.49
C GLU A 130 -13.84 20.45 18.02
N GLN A 131 -13.40 19.48 17.21
CA GLN A 131 -13.53 19.52 15.77
C GLN A 131 -14.91 18.97 15.40
N SER A 132 -15.84 19.83 15.00
CA SER A 132 -17.10 19.33 14.42
C SER A 132 -16.93 19.22 12.91
N THR A 133 -16.82 17.98 12.42
CA THR A 133 -16.76 17.63 10.99
C THR A 133 -17.94 16.72 10.62
N PRO A 134 -19.16 17.28 10.52
CA PRO A 134 -20.36 16.47 10.30
C PRO A 134 -20.31 15.69 8.98
N ILE A 135 -19.78 16.30 7.91
CA ILE A 135 -19.68 15.65 6.60
C ILE A 135 -18.59 14.59 6.63
N GLY A 136 -17.43 14.88 7.25
CA GLY A 136 -16.36 13.90 7.48
C GLY A 136 -16.86 12.64 8.19
N ASN A 137 -17.55 12.82 9.31
CA ASN A 137 -18.11 11.72 10.10
C ASN A 137 -19.17 10.92 9.32
N LEU A 138 -20.06 11.59 8.59
CA LEU A 138 -21.08 10.93 7.78
C LEU A 138 -20.44 10.07 6.68
N LEU A 139 -19.46 10.60 5.95
CA LEU A 139 -18.77 9.85 4.89
C LEU A 139 -18.01 8.65 5.44
N ALA A 140 -17.35 8.79 6.60
CA ALA A 140 -16.69 7.68 7.27
C ALA A 140 -17.70 6.57 7.65
N GLN A 141 -18.85 6.94 8.24
CA GLN A 141 -19.89 5.99 8.60
C GLN A 141 -20.53 5.30 7.38
N LEU A 142 -20.72 6.04 6.28
CA LEU A 142 -21.19 5.47 5.01
C LEU A 142 -20.17 4.50 4.41
N ALA A 143 -18.88 4.83 4.46
CA ALA A 143 -17.80 3.95 4.02
C ALA A 143 -17.77 2.64 4.82
N ILE A 144 -17.87 2.73 6.15
CA ILE A 144 -17.95 1.57 7.05
C ILE A 144 -19.20 0.73 6.75
N SER A 145 -20.36 1.37 6.63
CA SER A 145 -21.61 0.67 6.31
C SER A 145 -21.54 -0.04 4.96
N GLY A 146 -21.00 0.63 3.94
CA GLY A 146 -20.75 0.07 2.61
C GLY A 146 -19.80 -1.12 2.66
N PHE A 147 -18.70 -1.04 3.44
CA PHE A 147 -17.76 -2.15 3.63
C PHE A 147 -18.45 -3.41 4.15
N TYR A 148 -19.30 -3.30 5.17
CA TYR A 148 -20.05 -4.44 5.69
C TYR A 148 -21.09 -4.98 4.70
N LEU A 149 -21.84 -4.09 4.02
CA LEU A 149 -22.86 -4.47 3.03
C LEU A 149 -22.28 -5.20 1.81
N LEU A 150 -21.08 -4.81 1.36
CA LEU A 150 -20.41 -5.43 0.21
C LEU A 150 -19.67 -6.72 0.58
N GLY A 151 -19.72 -7.17 1.84
CA GLY A 151 -19.00 -8.37 2.31
C GLY A 151 -17.50 -8.14 2.53
N GLY A 152 -17.08 -6.90 2.77
CA GLY A 152 -15.67 -6.52 2.95
C GLY A 152 -14.96 -7.27 4.07
N MET A 153 -15.66 -7.66 5.14
CA MET A 153 -15.09 -8.51 6.20
C MET A 153 -14.65 -9.89 5.68
N LEU A 154 -15.41 -10.48 4.75
CA LEU A 154 -15.09 -11.78 4.16
C LEU A 154 -13.84 -11.66 3.28
N MET A 155 -13.74 -10.58 2.51
CA MET A 155 -12.58 -10.26 1.68
C MET A 155 -11.34 -9.93 2.52
N LEU A 156 -11.49 -9.16 3.60
CA LEU A 156 -10.43 -8.86 4.55
C LEU A 156 -9.88 -10.14 5.19
N THR A 157 -10.78 -11.05 5.55
CA THR A 157 -10.39 -12.35 6.10
C THR A 157 -9.63 -13.17 5.05
N GLY A 158 -10.09 -13.21 3.79
CA GLY A 158 -9.37 -13.86 2.69
C GLY A 158 -7.96 -13.28 2.46
N LEU A 159 -7.84 -11.95 2.43
CA LEU A 159 -6.56 -11.25 2.34
C LEU A 159 -5.63 -11.60 3.52
N LEU A 160 -6.19 -11.70 4.72
CA LEU A 160 -5.44 -12.07 5.91
C LEU A 160 -4.90 -13.50 5.81
N PHE A 161 -5.67 -14.44 5.28
CA PHE A 161 -5.19 -15.80 5.00
C PHE A 161 -4.11 -15.83 3.91
N ASP A 162 -4.29 -15.09 2.81
CA ASP A 162 -3.30 -14.99 1.72
C ASP A 162 -1.97 -14.38 2.21
N SER A 163 -2.03 -13.45 3.16
CA SER A 163 -0.85 -12.86 3.80
C SER A 163 0.04 -13.91 4.48
N PHE A 164 -0.51 -14.98 5.06
CA PHE A 164 0.30 -16.07 5.64
C PHE A 164 0.99 -16.94 4.56
N HIS A 165 0.44 -16.98 3.34
CA HIS A 165 1.11 -17.63 2.20
C HIS A 165 2.24 -16.77 1.64
N TRP A 166 2.05 -15.45 1.55
CA TRP A 166 3.08 -14.53 1.07
C TRP A 166 4.23 -14.37 2.07
N TRP A 167 3.89 -14.25 3.35
CA TRP A 167 4.84 -14.06 4.45
C TRP A 167 4.75 -15.18 5.48
N PRO A 168 5.44 -16.31 5.27
CA PRO A 168 5.40 -17.42 6.20
C PRO A 168 6.08 -17.06 7.53
N ILE A 169 5.52 -17.57 8.63
CA ILE A 169 5.94 -17.27 10.00
C ILE A 169 7.43 -17.61 10.22
N GLY A 170 7.87 -18.75 9.69
CA GLY A 170 9.23 -19.29 9.88
C GLY A 170 10.33 -18.62 9.06
N SER A 171 9.99 -17.71 8.14
CA SER A 171 10.98 -16.91 7.43
C SER A 171 11.11 -15.53 8.10
N LEU A 172 12.36 -15.11 8.38
CA LEU A 172 12.67 -13.76 8.86
C LEU A 172 12.66 -12.70 7.75
N GLY A 173 12.27 -13.05 6.51
CA GLY A 173 12.50 -12.20 5.32
C GLY A 173 11.80 -10.83 5.37
N PRO A 174 12.16 -9.87 4.48
CA PRO A 174 13.40 -9.63 3.75
C PRO A 174 13.96 -8.27 4.25
N ALA A 175 14.72 -7.52 3.42
CA ALA A 175 15.15 -6.15 3.73
C ALA A 175 13.95 -5.19 3.87
N TRP A 176 13.40 -5.10 5.08
CA TRP A 176 12.24 -4.25 5.42
C TRP A 176 12.43 -2.78 5.06
N SER A 177 13.66 -2.26 5.07
CA SER A 177 13.92 -0.82 4.87
C SER A 177 13.44 -0.32 3.51
N THR A 178 13.88 -0.95 2.41
CA THR A 178 13.53 -0.50 1.04
C THR A 178 12.05 -0.71 0.74
N ILE A 179 11.52 -1.83 1.23
CA ILE A 179 10.14 -2.23 1.06
C ILE A 179 9.24 -1.19 1.75
N LEU A 180 9.39 -0.99 3.06
CA LEU A 180 8.54 -0.09 3.83
C LEU A 180 8.55 1.35 3.30
N GLU A 181 9.71 1.83 2.84
CA GLU A 181 9.82 3.14 2.18
C GLU A 181 8.96 3.24 0.92
N ASP A 182 9.03 2.26 0.03
CA ASP A 182 8.25 2.24 -1.21
C ASP A 182 6.75 2.13 -0.91
N PHE A 183 6.36 1.39 0.13
CA PHE A 183 4.96 1.28 0.55
C PHE A 183 4.44 2.62 1.05
N VAL A 184 5.15 3.25 1.98
CA VAL A 184 4.73 4.52 2.56
C VAL A 184 4.61 5.60 1.48
N LYS A 185 5.58 5.67 0.56
CA LYS A 185 5.54 6.60 -0.58
C LYS A 185 4.31 6.34 -1.46
N ALA A 186 4.15 5.10 -1.93
CA ALA A 186 3.03 4.75 -2.81
C ALA A 186 1.66 4.97 -2.16
N GLN A 187 1.53 4.57 -0.89
CA GLN A 187 0.27 4.66 -0.17
C GLN A 187 -0.11 6.11 0.17
N THR A 188 0.86 6.93 0.57
CA THR A 188 0.64 8.35 0.85
C THR A 188 0.25 9.10 -0.42
N SER A 189 0.95 8.86 -1.53
CA SER A 189 0.61 9.45 -2.82
C SER A 189 -0.79 9.07 -3.27
N ARG A 190 -1.16 7.78 -3.15
CA ARG A 190 -2.51 7.30 -3.50
C ARG A 190 -3.59 7.92 -2.62
N TYR A 191 -3.35 8.01 -1.31
CA TYR A 191 -4.27 8.64 -0.37
C TYR A 191 -4.55 10.09 -0.76
N LEU A 192 -3.51 10.90 -0.96
CA LEU A 192 -3.62 12.30 -1.37
C LEU A 192 -4.30 12.46 -2.73
N GLU A 193 -3.91 11.63 -3.71
CA GLU A 193 -4.49 11.66 -5.05
C GLU A 193 -6.00 11.39 -5.00
N LEU A 194 -6.44 10.31 -4.35
CA LEU A 194 -7.85 9.97 -4.24
C LEU A 194 -8.64 11.02 -3.47
N MET A 195 -8.08 11.51 -2.35
CA MET A 195 -8.70 12.55 -1.53
C MET A 195 -8.94 13.83 -2.34
N ILE A 196 -7.91 14.34 -3.04
CA ILE A 196 -8.03 15.55 -3.85
C ILE A 196 -8.96 15.29 -5.05
N LYS A 197 -8.84 14.15 -5.73
CA LYS A 197 -9.66 13.83 -6.91
C LYS A 197 -11.15 13.79 -6.59
N ILE A 198 -11.53 13.25 -5.43
CA ILE A 198 -12.93 13.18 -4.99
C ILE A 198 -13.39 14.54 -4.44
N ALA A 199 -12.54 15.26 -3.69
CA ALA A 199 -12.89 16.56 -3.11
C ALA A 199 -12.92 17.71 -4.13
N ALA A 200 -12.08 17.66 -5.16
CA ALA A 200 -11.88 18.73 -6.16
C ALA A 200 -13.17 19.32 -6.74
N PRO A 201 -14.16 18.55 -7.23
CA PRO A 201 -15.39 19.13 -7.77
C PRO A 201 -16.18 19.92 -6.73
N ALA A 202 -16.28 19.41 -5.49
CA ALA A 202 -16.98 20.10 -4.41
C ALA A 202 -16.24 21.37 -3.97
N LEU A 203 -14.90 21.29 -3.85
CA LEU A 203 -14.06 22.43 -3.50
C LEU A 203 -14.12 23.54 -4.57
N LEU A 204 -14.12 23.18 -5.86
CA LEU A 204 -14.22 24.14 -6.95
C LEU A 204 -15.54 24.92 -6.88
N VAL A 205 -16.66 24.22 -6.67
CA VAL A 205 -17.97 24.88 -6.58
C VAL A 205 -18.05 25.79 -5.35
N LEU A 206 -17.56 25.35 -4.19
CA LEU A 206 -17.51 26.19 -2.99
C LEU A 206 -16.60 27.42 -3.18
N MET A 207 -15.47 27.26 -3.88
CA MET A 207 -14.58 28.37 -4.23
C MET A 207 -15.23 29.36 -5.22
N LEU A 208 -16.05 28.88 -6.15
CA LEU A 208 -16.84 29.74 -7.04
C LEU A 208 -17.89 30.54 -6.27
N VAL A 209 -18.51 29.93 -5.26
CA VAL A 209 -19.44 30.63 -4.34
C VAL A 209 -18.68 31.73 -3.60
N ASP A 210 -17.49 31.45 -3.06
CA ASP A 210 -16.62 32.45 -2.43
C ASP A 210 -16.31 33.63 -3.35
N LEU A 211 -15.94 33.34 -4.59
CA LEU A 211 -15.63 34.38 -5.58
C LEU A 211 -16.87 35.22 -5.89
N GLY A 212 -18.05 34.60 -6.01
CA GLY A 212 -19.32 35.29 -6.21
C GLY A 212 -19.66 36.24 -5.06
N PHE A 213 -19.52 35.78 -3.81
CA PHE A 213 -19.71 36.62 -2.63
C PHE A 213 -18.65 37.71 -2.48
N GLY A 214 -17.40 37.46 -2.89
CA GLY A 214 -16.34 38.47 -2.90
C GLY A 214 -16.57 39.60 -3.92
N VAL A 215 -17.20 39.30 -5.07
CA VAL A 215 -17.64 40.35 -6.00
C VAL A 215 -18.87 41.09 -5.45
N LEU A 216 -19.78 40.35 -4.82
CA LEU A 216 -20.99 40.93 -4.21
C LEU A 216 -20.65 41.87 -3.05
N SER A 217 -19.63 41.55 -2.25
CA SER A 217 -19.17 42.39 -1.14
C SER A 217 -18.68 43.75 -1.59
N LYS A 218 -18.11 43.85 -2.80
CA LYS A 218 -17.69 45.14 -3.37
C LYS A 218 -18.85 46.00 -3.86
N THR A 219 -20.00 45.39 -4.16
CA THR A 219 -21.15 46.08 -4.77
C THR A 219 -22.25 46.40 -3.76
N ALA A 220 -22.37 45.59 -2.71
CA ALA A 220 -23.44 45.67 -1.72
C ALA A 220 -22.91 45.72 -0.29
N ASP A 221 -22.14 46.77 0.04
CA ASP A 221 -21.57 47.02 1.39
C ASP A 221 -22.64 47.01 2.50
N LYS A 222 -23.91 47.33 2.17
CA LYS A 222 -25.01 47.39 3.14
C LYS A 222 -25.57 46.03 3.59
N LEU A 223 -25.22 44.92 2.93
CA LEU A 223 -25.83 43.61 3.17
C LEU A 223 -24.99 42.65 4.04
N GLU A 224 -23.83 43.08 4.55
CA GLU A 224 -22.86 42.21 5.25
C GLU A 224 -22.72 40.82 4.57
N PRO A 225 -22.36 40.75 3.28
CA PRO A 225 -22.47 39.53 2.48
C PRO A 225 -21.73 38.31 3.05
N ASN A 226 -20.71 38.52 3.90
CA ASN A 226 -20.02 37.43 4.61
C ASN A 226 -20.94 36.66 5.57
N ASN A 227 -21.90 37.35 6.23
CA ASN A 227 -22.88 36.71 7.11
C ASN A 227 -23.90 35.86 6.32
N LEU A 228 -24.20 36.25 5.07
CA LEU A 228 -25.06 35.47 4.17
C LEU A 228 -24.33 34.33 3.45
N ALA A 229 -23.01 34.45 3.26
CA ALA A 229 -22.21 33.47 2.55
C ALA A 229 -22.18 32.11 3.28
N GLN A 230 -22.09 32.10 4.62
CA GLN A 230 -21.98 30.86 5.39
C GLN A 230 -23.24 29.97 5.30
N PRO A 231 -24.48 30.46 5.48
CA PRO A 231 -25.68 29.66 5.24
C PRO A 231 -25.80 29.12 3.80
N VAL A 232 -25.44 29.94 2.81
CA VAL A 232 -25.50 29.55 1.38
C VAL A 232 -24.47 28.47 1.07
N LYS A 233 -23.24 28.61 1.56
CA LYS A 233 -22.20 27.58 1.46
C LYS A 233 -22.65 26.27 2.12
N GLY A 234 -23.27 26.34 3.29
CA GLY A 234 -23.81 25.16 3.96
C GLY A 234 -24.86 24.44 3.12
N ALA A 235 -25.80 25.17 2.52
CA ALA A 235 -26.80 24.59 1.63
C ALA A 235 -26.17 23.93 0.38
N VAL A 236 -25.18 24.59 -0.24
CA VAL A 236 -24.44 24.05 -1.38
C VAL A 236 -23.62 22.81 -0.98
N ALA A 237 -23.00 22.81 0.20
CA ALA A 237 -22.26 21.67 0.72
C ALA A 237 -23.16 20.45 0.94
N ILE A 238 -24.38 20.64 1.46
CA ILE A 238 -25.37 19.56 1.63
C ILE A 238 -25.88 19.04 0.28
N ALA A 239 -26.10 19.93 -0.69
CA ALA A 239 -26.47 19.52 -2.05
C ALA A 239 -25.33 18.73 -2.72
N MET A 240 -24.08 19.18 -2.55
CA MET A 240 -22.90 18.49 -3.02
C MET A 240 -22.71 17.14 -2.35
N LEU A 241 -22.92 17.06 -1.04
CA LEU A 241 -22.88 15.82 -0.29
C LEU A 241 -23.86 14.78 -0.86
N SER A 242 -25.08 15.21 -1.22
CA SER A 242 -26.09 14.33 -1.82
C SER A 242 -25.61 13.72 -3.15
N LEU A 243 -24.94 14.52 -3.99
CA LEU A 243 -24.28 14.05 -5.20
C LEU A 243 -23.06 13.17 -4.90
N LEU A 244 -22.27 13.55 -3.89
CA LEU A 244 -21.05 12.87 -3.52
C LEU A 244 -21.33 11.45 -3.03
N VAL A 245 -22.42 11.23 -2.29
CA VAL A 245 -22.84 9.90 -1.85
C VAL A 245 -23.09 8.99 -3.07
N ALA A 246 -23.79 9.48 -4.10
CA ALA A 246 -24.04 8.70 -5.31
C ALA A 246 -22.74 8.33 -6.05
N VAL A 247 -21.84 9.32 -6.21
CA VAL A 247 -20.52 9.11 -6.85
C VAL A 247 -19.61 8.22 -6.00
N PHE A 248 -19.69 8.36 -4.68
CA PHE A 248 -18.91 7.59 -3.71
C PHE A 248 -19.22 6.12 -3.84
N PHE A 249 -20.49 5.71 -3.85
CA PHE A 249 -20.83 4.29 -4.02
C PHE A 249 -20.33 3.71 -5.35
N ASP A 250 -20.35 4.47 -6.44
CA ASP A 250 -19.86 4.01 -7.74
C ASP A 250 -18.33 3.84 -7.75
N GLN A 251 -17.59 4.82 -7.21
CA GLN A 251 -16.12 4.82 -7.19
C GLN A 251 -15.52 3.93 -6.11
N VAL A 252 -16.22 3.77 -4.99
CA VAL A 252 -15.71 3.09 -3.80
C VAL A 252 -16.13 1.62 -3.77
N ARG A 253 -17.14 1.20 -4.54
CA ARG A 253 -17.48 -0.22 -4.70
C ARG A 253 -16.29 -1.08 -5.19
N PRO A 254 -15.51 -0.66 -6.21
CA PRO A 254 -14.28 -1.37 -6.59
C PRO A 254 -13.20 -1.35 -5.48
N ALA A 255 -13.03 -0.24 -4.77
CA ALA A 255 -12.02 -0.09 -3.73
C ALA A 255 -12.34 -0.90 -2.46
N LEU A 256 -13.63 -0.95 -2.08
CA LEU A 256 -14.15 -1.74 -0.96
C LEU A 256 -14.14 -3.23 -1.26
N SER A 257 -14.17 -3.63 -2.53
CA SER A 257 -14.09 -5.04 -2.90
C SER A 257 -12.73 -5.67 -2.59
N LEU A 258 -11.73 -4.90 -2.10
CA LEU A 258 -10.37 -5.32 -1.73
C LEU A 258 -9.62 -6.15 -2.77
N HIS A 259 -10.20 -6.45 -3.94
CA HIS A 259 -9.61 -7.23 -5.01
C HIS A 259 -8.41 -6.53 -5.63
N THR A 260 -8.47 -5.20 -5.70
CA THR A 260 -7.33 -4.39 -6.14
C THR A 260 -6.20 -4.46 -5.13
N LEU A 261 -6.53 -4.41 -3.84
CA LEU A 261 -5.57 -4.46 -2.74
C LEU A 261 -4.90 -5.83 -2.63
N SER A 262 -5.64 -6.94 -2.82
CA SER A 262 -5.04 -8.27 -2.81
C SER A 262 -4.06 -8.48 -3.96
N ARG A 263 -4.37 -7.98 -5.16
CA ARG A 263 -3.46 -8.03 -6.32
C ARG A 263 -2.22 -7.17 -6.11
N GLU A 264 -2.39 -5.96 -5.61
CA GLU A 264 -1.28 -5.05 -5.30
C GLU A 264 -0.36 -5.69 -4.26
N MET A 265 -0.92 -6.21 -3.15
CA MET A 265 -0.13 -6.86 -2.11
C MET A 265 0.53 -8.16 -2.58
N ALA A 266 -0.10 -8.94 -3.46
CA ALA A 266 0.52 -10.12 -4.08
C ALA A 266 1.73 -9.75 -4.95
N GLN A 267 1.60 -8.73 -5.80
CA GLN A 267 2.71 -8.22 -6.62
C GLN A 267 3.83 -7.66 -5.75
N TRP A 268 3.47 -7.02 -4.65
CA TRP A 268 4.42 -6.44 -3.71
C TRP A 268 5.18 -7.52 -2.94
N ALA A 269 4.50 -8.58 -2.51
CA ALA A 269 5.11 -9.76 -1.92
C ALA A 269 6.07 -10.46 -2.90
N GLN A 270 5.68 -10.59 -4.18
CA GLN A 270 6.56 -11.15 -5.21
C GLN A 270 7.83 -10.30 -5.40
N ARG A 271 7.70 -8.98 -5.51
CA ARG A 271 8.87 -8.08 -5.59
C ARG A 271 9.78 -8.17 -4.36
N ALA A 272 9.19 -8.30 -3.18
CA ALA A 272 9.94 -8.47 -1.94
C ALA A 272 10.70 -9.80 -1.88
N GLN A 273 10.17 -10.85 -2.50
CA GLN A 273 10.83 -12.16 -2.64
C GLN A 273 11.94 -12.11 -3.73
N ASP A 274 11.69 -11.44 -4.86
CA ASP A 274 12.66 -11.28 -5.94
C ASP A 274 13.87 -10.41 -5.55
N ALA A 275 13.67 -9.44 -4.66
CA ALA A 275 14.73 -8.58 -4.13
C ALA A 275 15.64 -9.29 -3.11
N GLN A 276 15.34 -10.54 -2.72
CA GLN A 276 16.26 -11.31 -1.89
C GLN A 276 17.49 -11.71 -2.71
N PRO A 277 18.71 -11.40 -2.25
CA PRO A 277 19.89 -11.94 -2.89
C PRO A 277 19.80 -13.46 -2.83
N MET A 278 19.92 -14.12 -3.99
CA MET A 278 19.88 -15.57 -4.14
C MET A 278 20.93 -16.23 -3.21
N ASP A 279 20.51 -16.63 -2.01
CA ASP A 279 21.33 -17.42 -1.07
C ASP A 279 21.78 -18.79 -1.67
N GLY A 280 21.31 -19.13 -2.87
CA GLY A 280 21.73 -20.30 -3.65
C GLY A 280 22.96 -20.11 -4.55
N ALA A 281 23.45 -18.88 -4.79
CA ALA A 281 24.60 -18.67 -5.68
C ALA A 281 25.95 -19.05 -5.02
N ALA A 282 26.06 -18.87 -3.70
CA ALA A 282 27.29 -19.16 -2.94
C ALA A 282 27.60 -20.67 -2.81
N GLY A 283 26.63 -21.55 -3.10
CA GLY A 283 26.78 -23.01 -3.04
C GLY A 283 27.21 -23.68 -4.36
N ARG A 284 27.07 -23.00 -5.51
CA ARG A 284 27.45 -23.55 -6.82
C ARG A 284 28.89 -23.27 -7.21
N GLU A 285 29.49 -22.19 -6.73
CA GLU A 285 30.88 -21.82 -7.09
C GLU A 285 31.94 -22.64 -6.35
N ARG A 286 31.61 -23.33 -5.24
CA ARG A 286 32.55 -24.24 -4.56
C ARG A 286 32.72 -25.60 -5.22
N ARG A 287 31.99 -25.88 -6.31
CA ARG A 287 32.02 -27.19 -6.99
C ARG A 287 32.78 -27.20 -8.33
N SER A 288 33.43 -26.10 -8.69
CA SER A 288 34.28 -26.01 -9.89
C SER A 288 35.71 -25.58 -9.50
N THR A 289 36.43 -26.47 -8.84
CA THR A 289 37.90 -26.41 -8.82
C THR A 289 38.40 -27.12 -10.10
N PRO A 290 39.10 -26.46 -11.03
CA PRO A 290 39.70 -27.13 -12.18
C PRO A 290 40.93 -27.95 -11.73
N PRO A 291 41.27 -29.07 -12.40
CA PRO A 291 42.42 -29.87 -12.02
C PRO A 291 43.73 -29.13 -12.31
N ALA A 292 44.69 -29.30 -11.40
CA ALA A 292 45.99 -28.61 -11.38
C ALA A 292 46.82 -28.79 -12.66
N PRO A 293 47.53 -27.74 -13.15
CA PRO A 293 48.59 -27.92 -14.14
C PRO A 293 49.91 -28.33 -13.46
N ALA A 294 50.55 -29.34 -14.05
CA ALA A 294 51.83 -29.88 -13.64
C ALA A 294 53.02 -28.94 -13.98
N SER A 295 53.97 -28.89 -13.05
CA SER A 295 55.41 -28.64 -13.19
C SER A 295 55.91 -27.45 -14.03
N ALA A 296 56.61 -26.53 -13.35
CA ALA A 296 57.73 -25.79 -13.91
C ALA A 296 58.94 -25.93 -12.97
N PRO A 297 60.17 -26.01 -13.51
CA PRO A 297 61.31 -25.50 -12.76
C PRO A 297 62.15 -24.49 -13.56
N SER A 298 62.80 -23.65 -12.76
CA SER A 298 64.06 -22.94 -13.00
C SER A 298 64.04 -21.61 -13.76
N ALA A 299 64.28 -20.57 -12.97
CA ALA A 299 64.85 -19.30 -13.38
C ALA A 299 66.27 -19.49 -13.95
N ALA A 300 66.62 -18.68 -14.96
CA ALA A 300 67.98 -18.21 -15.18
C ALA A 300 67.95 -16.96 -16.07
N ALA A 301 68.84 -16.03 -15.73
CA ALA A 301 68.90 -14.67 -16.20
C ALA A 301 69.67 -14.49 -17.52
N SER A 302 69.54 -13.26 -18.03
CA SER A 302 70.60 -12.42 -18.62
C SER A 302 70.72 -12.30 -20.14
N SER A 303 71.00 -11.05 -20.52
CA SER A 303 71.50 -10.52 -21.80
C SER A 303 70.52 -10.53 -22.99
N GLY A 304 70.36 -9.47 -23.78
CA GLY A 304 70.97 -8.14 -23.80
C GLY A 304 70.53 -7.40 -25.08
N VAL A 305 70.94 -6.13 -25.15
CA VAL A 305 71.29 -5.40 -26.40
C VAL A 305 70.17 -4.91 -27.34
N GLY A 306 70.25 -3.61 -27.66
CA GLY A 306 69.90 -3.05 -28.98
C GLY A 306 68.55 -2.31 -29.04
N ALA A 307 68.48 -1.01 -28.77
CA ALA A 307 68.84 0.13 -29.64
C ALA A 307 67.68 0.68 -30.48
N SER A 308 67.45 2.01 -30.34
CA SER A 308 67.04 2.97 -31.39
C SER A 308 65.63 2.82 -32.01
N ARG A 309 64.84 3.85 -32.35
CA ARG A 309 65.01 5.32 -32.41
C ARG A 309 63.64 5.92 -32.85
N VAL A 310 63.27 7.10 -32.30
CA VAL A 310 62.64 8.29 -32.96
C VAL A 310 61.25 8.09 -33.62
N ASP A 311 60.21 8.63 -32.99
CA ASP A 311 59.60 9.98 -33.21
C ASP A 311 58.81 10.11 -34.52
N VAL A 312 57.58 10.63 -34.41
CA VAL A 312 57.15 11.92 -34.99
C VAL A 312 55.63 12.05 -34.78
N ALA A 313 55.25 13.11 -34.08
CA ALA A 313 53.88 13.62 -33.90
C ALA A 313 53.54 14.59 -35.08
N PRO A 314 52.59 15.55 -35.01
CA PRO A 314 51.27 15.64 -34.35
C PRO A 314 50.17 16.26 -35.30
N ARG A 315 49.03 16.66 -34.71
CA ARG A 315 48.09 17.75 -35.12
C ARG A 315 47.12 17.47 -36.28
N ASP A 316 45.95 18.09 -36.39
CA ASP A 316 45.01 18.87 -35.56
C ASP A 316 43.78 19.11 -36.47
N GLY A 317 42.64 19.49 -35.90
CA GLY A 317 41.55 20.18 -36.61
C GLY A 317 40.37 19.29 -36.98
N ALA A 318 39.27 19.25 -36.22
CA ALA A 318 38.23 20.29 -36.11
C ALA A 318 37.68 20.74 -37.47
N VAL A 319 36.36 20.61 -37.67
CA VAL A 319 35.44 21.68 -38.11
C VAL A 319 34.02 21.11 -38.29
N LEU A 320 33.08 21.85 -37.71
CA LEU A 320 31.61 21.78 -37.77
C LEU A 320 31.07 22.19 -39.15
N ARG A 321 29.86 21.74 -39.53
CA ARG A 321 28.79 22.65 -40.00
C ARG A 321 27.42 22.00 -40.27
N ASP A 322 26.41 22.82 -39.95
CA ASP A 322 24.97 22.78 -40.18
C ASP A 322 24.48 22.43 -41.60
N GLY A 323 23.20 22.07 -41.71
CA GLY A 323 22.40 22.33 -42.92
C GLY A 323 21.02 21.67 -42.96
N ALA A 324 19.98 22.50 -42.99
CA ALA A 324 18.55 22.20 -42.94
C ALA A 324 17.88 21.73 -44.26
N ALA A 325 16.65 21.17 -44.17
CA ALA A 325 15.47 21.30 -45.09
C ALA A 325 14.45 20.17 -44.75
N VAL A 326 13.21 20.36 -44.30
CA VAL A 326 11.99 20.96 -44.92
C VAL A 326 11.63 20.39 -46.29
N ARG A 327 10.53 19.60 -46.38
CA ARG A 327 9.43 19.81 -47.35
C ARG A 327 8.25 18.82 -47.21
N ASP A 328 7.06 19.40 -47.37
CA ASP A 328 5.72 18.83 -47.54
C ASP A 328 5.54 17.86 -48.73
N GLY A 329 4.43 17.11 -48.73
CA GLY A 329 3.76 16.75 -50.00
C GLY A 329 2.86 15.52 -50.02
N ALA A 330 1.57 15.73 -49.72
CA ALA A 330 0.36 15.29 -50.46
C ALA A 330 0.19 13.87 -51.06
N ALA A 331 -1.02 13.35 -50.85
CA ALA A 331 -1.67 12.20 -51.50
C ALA A 331 -1.80 12.33 -53.03
N PRO A 332 -2.18 11.23 -53.70
CA PRO A 332 -3.51 11.24 -54.32
C PRO A 332 -4.24 9.88 -54.31
N ASP A 333 -5.57 9.96 -54.24
CA ASP A 333 -6.53 8.96 -54.74
C ASP A 333 -6.77 9.25 -56.24
N PRO A 334 -7.05 8.26 -57.12
CA PRO A 334 -8.41 8.25 -57.69
C PRO A 334 -8.94 6.90 -58.25
N GLN A 335 -10.27 6.91 -58.51
CA GLN A 335 -11.09 6.05 -59.39
C GLN A 335 -11.61 4.74 -58.76
N GLY A 336 -12.89 4.36 -58.81
CA GLY A 336 -14.03 4.82 -59.63
C GLY A 336 -14.82 3.59 -60.12
N ALA A 337 -16.15 3.73 -60.20
CA ALA A 337 -17.14 2.81 -60.82
C ALA A 337 -17.59 1.59 -59.98
N ALA A 338 -18.82 1.62 -59.42
CA ALA A 338 -20.09 1.15 -60.02
C ALA A 338 -20.21 -0.40 -59.94
N VAL A 339 -21.27 -1.03 -59.43
CA VAL A 339 -22.61 -1.10 -60.04
C VAL A 339 -23.59 -1.78 -59.04
N ARG A 340 -24.74 -1.13 -58.84
CA ARG A 340 -26.11 -1.60 -58.57
C ARG A 340 -26.38 -3.12 -58.69
N THR A 341 -27.17 -3.71 -57.79
CA THR A 341 -28.59 -4.17 -57.96
C THR A 341 -28.64 -5.50 -57.20
N GLY A 342 -29.62 -5.93 -56.41
CA GLY A 342 -30.99 -5.53 -56.10
C GLY A 342 -31.68 -6.79 -55.53
N GLU A 343 -32.86 -6.59 -54.92
CA GLU A 343 -33.85 -7.60 -54.54
C GLU A 343 -33.46 -8.58 -53.41
N ARG A 344 -34.24 -8.80 -52.35
CA ARG A 344 -35.67 -8.60 -52.06
C ARG A 344 -35.88 -8.48 -50.56
#